data_AF-A0A923TED3-F1
#
_entry.id   AF-A0A923TED3-F1
#
_cell.length_a   1.000
_cell.length_b   1.000
_cell.length_c   1.000
_cell.angle_alpha   90.00
_cell.angle_beta   90.00
_cell.angle_gamma   90.00
#
_symmetry.space_group_name_H-M   'P 1'
#
loop_
_entity.id
_entity.type
_entity.pdbx_description
1 polymer ?
#
loop_
_entity_poly.entity_id
_entity_poly.type
_entity_poly.pdbx_seq_one_letter_code
_entity_poly.pdbx_strand_id
1 'polypeptide(L)'
;PSSGGPDLRGYGAGAQILAMTTLQKSLAASVLALGLGAGLYEATVYARQNSDLAALTRRETDLTAQLRTTRTQHAALTNRLKSVESQIDARLAASAAHESGDEALAAQMQTWLTNTDQLRRILTQRPELSIPELALVGPEAWSDAVAGADLSNDREIRRALAKVRLRAENLLANKIQGALRAYLRVHDDTLPLHLNELLPHFDPPLDPTWLDRYTMQATGKFRETANGRSKMDIVGVKDLIDVEFDKVIQISPAGFAVYGAMDQNIQAARRAFLAAHPNDRPTTAAQYLPYLKWPVSEAVLRAYLHRPAGTPVQ
;
A
#
# COMPACT_ATOMS: atom_id res chain seq x y z
N PRO A 1 51.92 -68.40 -26.25
CA PRO A 1 50.75 -67.99 -25.42
C PRO A 1 49.44 -68.08 -26.24
N SER A 2 48.69 -69.18 -26.26
CA SER A 2 48.36 -70.11 -25.16
C SER A 2 47.71 -69.35 -24.00
N SER A 3 46.51 -69.68 -23.49
CA SER A 3 45.52 -70.71 -23.90
C SER A 3 44.27 -70.61 -23.02
N GLY A 4 43.15 -71.17 -23.50
CA GLY A 4 41.98 -71.49 -22.65
C GLY A 4 40.99 -70.32 -22.49
N GLY A 5 39.68 -70.53 -22.56
CA GLY A 5 38.95 -71.81 -22.54
C GLY A 5 37.96 -71.82 -21.36
N PRO A 6 36.68 -72.17 -21.57
CA PRO A 6 35.63 -71.98 -20.55
C PRO A 6 35.40 -73.22 -19.66
N ASP A 7 34.86 -73.00 -18.47
CA ASP A 7 34.01 -73.92 -17.67
C ASP A 7 33.29 -73.03 -16.63
N LEU A 8 31.95 -73.01 -16.43
CA LEU A 8 30.88 -74.01 -16.25
C LEU A 8 30.64 -74.48 -14.79
N ARG A 9 29.34 -74.62 -14.46
CA ARG A 9 28.72 -75.05 -13.16
C ARG A 9 28.79 -73.97 -12.06
N GLY A 10 27.78 -73.69 -11.22
CA GLY A 10 26.39 -74.16 -11.02
C GLY A 10 25.86 -73.50 -9.71
N TYR A 11 24.59 -73.52 -9.29
CA TYR A 11 23.35 -74.16 -9.77
C TYR A 11 22.11 -73.38 -9.23
N GLY A 12 20.95 -73.52 -9.88
CA GLY A 12 19.61 -73.20 -9.33
C GLY A 12 19.01 -71.83 -9.72
N ALA A 13 17.72 -71.66 -9.94
CA ALA A 13 16.55 -72.53 -10.19
C ALA A 13 15.34 -71.58 -10.37
N GLY A 14 14.31 -71.95 -11.15
CA GLY A 14 13.13 -71.12 -11.43
C GLY A 14 13.16 -70.47 -12.82
N ALA A 15 13.02 -71.24 -13.90
CA ALA A 15 11.74 -71.74 -14.41
C ALA A 15 10.76 -70.59 -14.74
N GLN A 16 10.68 -70.12 -15.99
CA GLN A 16 9.94 -70.71 -17.14
C GLN A 16 8.42 -70.40 -17.12
N ILE A 17 7.71 -70.15 -18.23
CA ILE A 17 8.04 -69.83 -19.65
C ILE A 17 6.72 -69.51 -20.40
N LEU A 18 6.77 -68.87 -21.58
CA LEU A 18 5.70 -68.75 -22.61
C LEU A 18 4.40 -67.99 -22.20
N ALA A 19 3.78 -67.10 -22.97
CA ALA A 19 3.46 -67.03 -24.41
C ALA A 19 2.29 -67.94 -24.86
N MET A 20 1.42 -67.39 -25.73
CA MET A 20 0.25 -68.04 -26.37
C MET A 20 -0.93 -68.40 -25.43
N THR A 21 -2.20 -68.54 -25.86
CA THR A 21 -2.94 -68.13 -27.08
C THR A 21 -4.43 -68.05 -26.73
N THR A 22 -5.23 -67.54 -27.68
CA THR A 22 -6.67 -67.71 -27.86
C THR A 22 -7.33 -68.95 -27.22
N LEU A 23 -8.51 -68.73 -26.63
CA LEU A 23 -9.52 -69.73 -26.22
C LEU A 23 -9.18 -70.71 -25.07
N GLN A 24 -10.25 -71.35 -24.56
CA GLN A 24 -10.31 -72.51 -23.67
C GLN A 24 -10.06 -72.34 -22.15
N LYS A 25 -11.15 -72.61 -21.41
CA LYS A 25 -11.30 -73.35 -20.13
C LYS A 25 -12.81 -73.24 -19.78
N SER A 26 -13.74 -74.06 -20.25
CA SER A 26 -13.77 -75.46 -20.71
C SER A 26 -13.27 -76.50 -19.70
N LEU A 27 -14.25 -77.32 -19.23
CA LEU A 27 -14.12 -78.62 -18.55
C LEU A 27 -13.63 -78.62 -17.09
N ALA A 28 -13.96 -79.60 -16.23
CA ALA A 28 -15.13 -80.50 -16.12
C ALA A 28 -14.97 -81.40 -14.87
N ALA A 29 -16.08 -81.80 -14.24
CA ALA A 29 -16.30 -83.08 -13.53
C ALA A 29 -17.79 -83.08 -13.07
N SER A 30 -18.72 -83.92 -13.54
CA SER A 30 -18.73 -85.41 -13.65
C SER A 30 -18.64 -86.05 -12.27
N VAL A 31 -19.73 -86.61 -11.71
CA VAL A 31 -20.08 -88.05 -11.62
C VAL A 31 -21.27 -88.12 -10.62
N LEU A 32 -22.26 -89.02 -10.64
CA LEU A 32 -22.53 -90.30 -11.35
C LEU A 32 -23.95 -90.25 -11.98
N ALA A 33 -24.65 -91.39 -12.08
CA ALA A 33 -26.07 -91.51 -12.43
C ALA A 33 -26.71 -92.66 -11.63
N LEU A 34 -28.02 -92.57 -11.31
CA LEU A 34 -28.96 -93.68 -11.13
C LEU A 34 -30.39 -93.09 -11.14
N GLY A 35 -31.36 -93.80 -11.71
CA GLY A 35 -32.67 -93.22 -12.07
C GLY A 35 -33.87 -93.66 -11.22
N LEU A 36 -35.05 -93.26 -11.72
CA LEU A 36 -36.42 -93.58 -11.28
C LEU A 36 -37.02 -92.69 -10.17
N GLY A 37 -38.11 -91.97 -10.51
CA GLY A 37 -38.93 -91.18 -9.57
C GLY A 37 -39.50 -89.89 -10.20
N ALA A 38 -40.63 -89.98 -10.91
CA ALA A 38 -41.24 -88.84 -11.59
C ALA A 38 -41.91 -87.83 -10.64
N GLY A 39 -41.91 -86.54 -11.01
CA GLY A 39 -42.81 -85.53 -10.42
C GLY A 39 -42.22 -84.15 -10.07
N LEU A 40 -40.89 -84.00 -9.95
CA LEU A 40 -40.26 -82.77 -9.42
C LEU A 40 -39.20 -82.10 -10.32
N TYR A 41 -38.94 -82.64 -11.52
CA TYR A 41 -37.80 -82.20 -12.35
C TYR A 41 -38.07 -80.95 -13.20
N GLU A 42 -39.33 -80.61 -13.51
CA GLU A 42 -39.64 -79.44 -14.36
C GLU A 42 -39.58 -78.10 -13.62
N ALA A 43 -39.84 -78.08 -12.30
CA ALA A 43 -39.91 -76.84 -11.53
C ALA A 43 -38.55 -76.12 -11.40
N THR A 44 -37.45 -76.87 -11.31
CA THR A 44 -36.10 -76.30 -11.06
C THR A 44 -35.41 -75.81 -12.35
N VAL A 45 -35.74 -76.40 -13.50
CA VAL A 45 -35.25 -75.95 -14.81
C VAL A 45 -35.96 -74.66 -15.25
N TYR A 46 -37.29 -74.58 -15.07
CA TYR A 46 -38.06 -73.34 -15.27
C TYR A 46 -37.60 -72.22 -14.34
N ALA A 47 -37.31 -72.52 -13.06
CA ALA A 47 -36.78 -71.53 -12.12
C ALA A 47 -35.44 -70.95 -12.57
N ARG A 48 -34.56 -71.75 -13.19
CA ARG A 48 -33.28 -71.26 -13.76
C ARG A 48 -33.50 -70.37 -14.98
N GLN A 49 -34.32 -70.79 -15.94
CA GLN A 49 -34.63 -69.97 -17.12
C GLN A 49 -35.30 -68.64 -16.76
N ASN A 50 -36.23 -68.64 -15.79
CA ASN A 50 -36.81 -67.40 -15.26
C ASN A 50 -35.78 -66.54 -14.51
N SER A 51 -34.78 -67.13 -13.86
CA SER A 51 -33.69 -66.38 -13.23
C SER A 51 -32.74 -65.73 -14.26
N ASP A 52 -32.46 -66.41 -15.37
CA ASP A 52 -31.66 -65.87 -16.47
C ASP A 52 -32.40 -64.76 -17.24
N LEU A 53 -33.71 -64.94 -17.51
CA LEU A 53 -34.56 -63.89 -18.07
C LEU A 53 -34.66 -62.68 -17.13
N ALA A 54 -34.87 -62.90 -15.83
CA ALA A 54 -34.86 -61.82 -14.85
C ALA A 54 -33.50 -61.12 -14.76
N ALA A 55 -32.39 -61.83 -14.95
CA ALA A 55 -31.04 -61.25 -15.02
C ALA A 55 -30.82 -60.43 -16.31
N LEU A 56 -31.30 -60.90 -17.46
CA LEU A 56 -31.26 -60.12 -18.71
C LEU A 56 -32.12 -58.85 -18.60
N THR A 57 -33.35 -58.94 -18.12
CA THR A 57 -34.23 -57.77 -17.93
C THR A 57 -33.59 -56.76 -16.97
N ARG A 58 -32.95 -57.19 -15.88
CA ARG A 58 -32.16 -56.31 -15.00
C ARG A 58 -30.99 -55.65 -15.73
N ARG A 59 -30.33 -56.37 -16.65
CA ARG A 59 -29.19 -55.85 -17.42
C ARG A 59 -29.62 -54.83 -18.46
N GLU A 60 -30.77 -55.01 -19.10
CA GLU A 60 -31.36 -53.99 -19.99
C GLU A 60 -31.80 -52.73 -19.23
N THR A 61 -32.40 -52.87 -18.05
CA THR A 61 -32.79 -51.69 -17.24
C THR A 61 -31.57 -50.94 -16.72
N ASP A 62 -30.51 -51.65 -16.31
CA ASP A 62 -29.22 -51.05 -15.92
C ASP A 62 -28.54 -50.32 -17.09
N LEU A 63 -28.40 -50.95 -18.27
CA LEU A 63 -27.85 -50.30 -19.46
C LEU A 63 -28.68 -49.08 -19.91
N THR A 64 -30.00 -49.14 -19.77
CA THR A 64 -30.89 -48.01 -20.06
C THR A 64 -30.70 -46.87 -19.06
N ALA A 65 -30.50 -47.18 -17.77
CA ALA A 65 -30.21 -46.20 -16.73
C ALA A 65 -28.82 -45.56 -16.94
N GLN A 66 -27.81 -46.35 -17.31
CA GLN A 66 -26.48 -45.87 -17.67
C GLN A 66 -26.55 -44.93 -18.89
N LEU A 67 -27.21 -45.32 -19.98
CA LEU A 67 -27.38 -44.46 -21.16
C LEU A 67 -28.09 -43.13 -20.85
N ARG A 68 -29.10 -43.14 -19.98
CA ARG A 68 -29.75 -41.90 -19.50
C ARG A 68 -28.77 -41.04 -18.71
N THR A 69 -27.97 -41.64 -17.82
CA THR A 69 -26.96 -40.96 -17.01
C THR A 69 -25.84 -40.35 -17.88
N THR A 70 -25.34 -41.09 -18.86
CA THR A 70 -24.33 -40.59 -19.81
C THR A 70 -24.89 -39.44 -20.66
N ARG A 71 -26.16 -39.52 -21.08
CA ARG A 71 -26.82 -38.42 -21.82
C ARG A 71 -27.02 -37.16 -20.95
N THR A 72 -27.41 -37.29 -19.68
CA THR A 72 -27.54 -36.12 -18.79
C THR A 72 -26.19 -35.52 -18.44
N GLN A 73 -25.15 -36.33 -18.28
CA GLN A 73 -23.76 -35.86 -18.12
C GLN A 73 -23.27 -35.10 -19.36
N HIS A 74 -23.49 -35.61 -20.57
CA HIS A 74 -23.16 -34.88 -21.81
C HIS A 74 -23.93 -33.56 -21.92
N ALA A 75 -25.24 -33.54 -21.65
CA ALA A 75 -26.01 -32.29 -21.68
C ALA A 75 -25.51 -31.27 -20.65
N ALA A 76 -25.14 -31.71 -19.45
CA ALA A 76 -24.55 -30.86 -18.42
C ALA A 76 -23.17 -30.31 -18.83
N LEU A 77 -22.33 -31.13 -19.48
CA LEU A 77 -21.02 -30.70 -20.01
C LEU A 77 -21.18 -29.68 -21.15
N THR A 78 -22.08 -29.92 -22.10
CA THR A 78 -22.38 -28.96 -23.20
C THR A 78 -22.90 -27.63 -22.66
N ASN A 79 -23.76 -27.64 -21.63
CA ASN A 79 -24.25 -26.43 -20.99
C ASN A 79 -23.15 -25.70 -20.21
N ARG A 80 -22.22 -26.44 -19.59
CA ARG A 80 -21.02 -25.86 -18.95
C ARG A 80 -20.09 -25.21 -19.97
N LEU A 81 -19.84 -25.84 -21.12
CA LEU A 81 -19.04 -25.26 -22.21
C LEU A 81 -19.62 -23.92 -22.67
N LYS A 82 -20.92 -23.89 -23.01
CA LYS A 82 -21.61 -22.64 -23.40
C LYS A 82 -21.55 -21.55 -22.32
N SER A 83 -21.61 -21.94 -21.04
CA SER A 83 -21.47 -21.01 -19.93
C SER A 83 -20.05 -20.46 -19.78
N VAL A 84 -19.03 -21.27 -20.05
CA VAL A 84 -17.62 -20.85 -20.04
C VAL A 84 -17.31 -19.97 -21.25
N GLU A 85 -17.79 -20.31 -22.45
CA GLU A 85 -17.68 -19.49 -23.66
C GLU A 85 -18.29 -18.09 -23.42
N SER A 86 -19.53 -18.02 -22.93
CA SER A 86 -20.18 -16.76 -22.58
C SER A 86 -19.45 -15.96 -21.49
N GLN A 87 -18.77 -16.62 -20.55
CA GLN A 87 -17.94 -15.96 -19.54
C GLN A 87 -16.61 -15.44 -20.11
N ILE A 88 -16.04 -16.12 -21.11
CA ILE A 88 -14.84 -15.65 -21.83
C ILE A 88 -15.20 -14.43 -22.67
N ASP A 89 -16.29 -14.46 -23.44
CA ASP A 89 -16.76 -13.33 -24.25
C ASP A 89 -17.06 -12.10 -23.37
N ALA A 90 -17.75 -12.31 -22.23
CA ALA A 90 -18.02 -11.24 -21.27
C ALA A 90 -16.74 -10.66 -20.64
N ARG A 91 -15.71 -11.49 -20.39
CA ARG A 91 -14.41 -11.01 -19.89
C ARG A 91 -13.60 -10.27 -20.95
N LEU A 92 -13.64 -10.71 -22.21
CA LEU A 92 -13.00 -10.02 -23.33
C LEU A 92 -13.63 -8.64 -23.56
N ALA A 93 -14.97 -8.57 -23.56
CA ALA A 93 -15.70 -7.31 -23.62
C ALA A 93 -15.38 -6.39 -22.41
N ALA A 94 -15.27 -6.95 -21.20
CA ALA A 94 -14.86 -6.18 -20.03
C ALA A 94 -13.40 -5.70 -20.10
N SER A 95 -12.47 -6.46 -20.71
CA SER A 95 -11.07 -6.05 -20.86
C SER A 95 -10.89 -4.89 -21.83
N ALA A 96 -11.65 -4.81 -22.93
CA ALA A 96 -11.64 -3.65 -23.82
C ALA A 96 -12.12 -2.35 -23.12
N ALA A 97 -13.01 -2.48 -22.13
CA ALA A 97 -13.39 -1.36 -21.27
C ALA A 97 -12.33 -1.00 -20.21
N HIS A 98 -11.40 -1.91 -19.90
CA HIS A 98 -10.27 -1.61 -19.01
C HIS A 98 -9.13 -0.89 -19.76
N GLU A 99 -8.86 -1.23 -21.02
CA GLU A 99 -7.78 -0.58 -21.82
C GLU A 99 -7.94 0.96 -21.90
N SER A 100 -9.17 1.45 -22.05
CA SER A 100 -9.46 2.90 -22.04
C SER A 100 -9.36 3.54 -20.65
N GLY A 101 -9.55 2.77 -19.58
CA GLY A 101 -9.25 3.19 -18.21
C GLY A 101 -7.74 3.23 -17.94
N ASP A 102 -7.00 2.26 -18.46
CA ASP A 102 -5.54 2.17 -18.35
C ASP A 102 -4.85 3.26 -19.17
N GLU A 103 -5.34 3.61 -20.37
CA GLU A 103 -4.82 4.74 -21.15
C GLU A 103 -5.06 6.08 -20.44
N ALA A 104 -6.26 6.29 -19.89
CA ALA A 104 -6.57 7.49 -19.10
C ALA A 104 -5.75 7.57 -17.81
N LEU A 105 -5.45 6.43 -17.16
CA LEU A 105 -4.58 6.34 -15.99
C LEU A 105 -3.11 6.59 -16.36
N ALA A 106 -2.65 6.05 -17.48
CA ALA A 106 -1.29 6.27 -18.00
C ALA A 106 -1.06 7.74 -18.38
N ALA A 107 -2.04 8.39 -19.03
CA ALA A 107 -1.99 9.82 -19.33
C ALA A 107 -1.94 10.70 -18.06
N GLN A 108 -2.71 10.35 -17.03
CA GLN A 108 -2.65 11.02 -15.72
C GLN A 108 -1.30 10.81 -15.03
N MET A 109 -0.78 9.59 -15.02
CA MET A 109 0.54 9.26 -14.46
C MET A 109 1.66 10.04 -15.19
N GLN A 110 1.63 10.09 -16.52
CA GLN A 110 2.59 10.84 -17.32
C GLN A 110 2.51 12.36 -17.06
N THR A 111 1.30 12.88 -16.82
CA THR A 111 1.09 14.27 -16.41
C THR A 111 1.68 14.54 -15.02
N TRP A 112 1.47 13.65 -14.05
CA TRP A 112 2.05 13.77 -12.70
C TRP A 112 3.58 13.72 -12.70
N LEU A 113 4.19 12.83 -13.50
CA LEU A 113 5.64 12.76 -13.68
C LEU A 113 6.18 14.06 -14.30
N THR A 114 5.55 14.54 -15.37
CA THR A 114 5.93 15.79 -16.06
C THR A 114 5.84 16.99 -15.11
N ASN A 115 4.77 17.10 -14.33
CA ASN A 115 4.59 18.16 -13.35
C ASN A 115 5.61 18.06 -12.20
N THR A 116 5.94 16.84 -11.76
CA THR A 116 6.97 16.61 -10.72
C THR A 116 8.35 17.10 -11.19
N ASP A 117 8.74 16.77 -12.41
CA ASP A 117 10.00 17.23 -13.00
C ASP A 117 10.00 18.74 -13.26
N GLN A 118 8.87 19.32 -13.67
CA GLN A 118 8.70 20.76 -13.80
C GLN A 118 8.87 21.47 -12.44
N LEU A 119 8.24 20.98 -11.37
CA LEU A 119 8.34 21.58 -10.03
C LEU A 119 9.79 21.55 -9.52
N ARG A 120 10.50 20.44 -9.72
CA ARG A 120 11.93 20.29 -9.36
C ARG A 120 12.84 21.22 -10.19
N ARG A 121 12.55 21.37 -11.50
CA ARG A 121 13.26 22.29 -12.38
C ARG A 121 13.07 23.74 -11.96
N ILE A 122 11.84 24.12 -11.61
CA ILE A 122 11.53 25.45 -11.08
C ILE A 122 12.31 25.71 -9.79
N LEU A 123 12.36 24.75 -8.86
CA LEU A 123 13.15 24.90 -7.63
C LEU A 123 14.65 25.07 -7.91
N THR A 124 15.19 24.36 -8.91
CA THR A 124 16.59 24.51 -9.33
C THR A 124 16.87 25.91 -9.90
N GLN A 125 15.89 26.50 -10.59
CA GLN A 125 15.94 27.87 -11.10
C GLN A 125 15.68 28.93 -10.02
N ARG A 126 15.11 28.51 -8.87
CA ARG A 126 14.65 29.37 -7.77
C ARG A 126 15.17 28.86 -6.41
N PRO A 127 16.49 28.90 -6.18
CA PRO A 127 17.09 28.40 -4.96
C PRO A 127 16.60 29.15 -3.70
N GLU A 128 16.05 30.36 -3.85
CA GLU A 128 15.42 31.11 -2.75
C GLU A 128 14.16 30.43 -2.20
N LEU A 129 13.55 29.52 -2.96
CA LEU A 129 12.41 28.72 -2.51
C LEU A 129 12.80 27.38 -1.87
N SER A 130 14.11 27.08 -1.80
CA SER A 130 14.66 25.81 -1.32
C SER A 130 15.01 25.85 0.17
N ILE A 131 15.02 24.67 0.79
CA ILE A 131 15.48 24.46 2.17
C ILE A 131 16.30 23.14 2.20
N PRO A 132 17.36 23.04 3.03
CA PRO A 132 18.24 21.86 3.06
C PRO A 132 17.50 20.56 3.41
N GLU A 133 16.44 20.64 4.20
CA GLU A 133 15.61 19.52 4.64
C GLU A 133 14.97 18.76 3.47
N LEU A 134 14.86 19.37 2.28
CA LEU A 134 14.33 18.74 1.07
C LEU A 134 15.11 17.47 0.68
N ALA A 135 16.36 17.33 1.12
CA ALA A 135 17.15 16.10 0.97
C ALA A 135 16.57 14.88 1.73
N LEU A 136 15.64 15.07 2.69
CA LEU A 136 14.90 13.99 3.34
C LEU A 136 13.72 13.47 2.50
N VAL A 137 13.32 14.20 1.46
CA VAL A 137 12.00 14.05 0.85
C VAL A 137 12.02 13.02 -0.28
N GLY A 138 11.29 11.91 -0.07
CA GLY A 138 11.08 10.88 -1.08
C GLY A 138 10.18 11.36 -2.23
N PRO A 139 10.14 10.62 -3.36
CA PRO A 139 9.38 10.99 -4.55
C PRO A 139 7.89 11.27 -4.29
N GLU A 140 7.29 10.57 -3.32
CA GLU A 140 5.85 10.61 -3.02
C GLU A 140 5.35 12.02 -2.66
N ALA A 141 6.16 12.78 -1.93
CA ALA A 141 5.83 14.13 -1.51
C ALA A 141 5.82 15.13 -2.67
N TRP A 142 6.62 14.86 -3.72
CA TRP A 142 6.66 15.70 -4.91
C TRP A 142 5.41 15.47 -5.77
N SER A 143 4.97 14.21 -5.91
CA SER A 143 3.70 13.88 -6.57
C SER A 143 2.49 14.46 -5.83
N ASP A 144 2.44 14.32 -4.50
CA ASP A 144 1.36 14.90 -3.67
C ASP A 144 1.32 16.43 -3.74
N ALA A 145 2.48 17.07 -3.93
CA ALA A 145 2.58 18.51 -4.06
C ALA A 145 1.93 19.04 -5.34
N VAL A 146 2.19 18.37 -6.48
CA VAL A 146 1.69 18.77 -7.81
C VAL A 146 0.27 18.29 -8.13
N ALA A 147 -0.32 17.42 -7.29
CA ALA A 147 -1.70 16.98 -7.44
C ALA A 147 -2.67 18.19 -7.47
N GLY A 148 -3.26 18.43 -8.65
CA GLY A 148 -4.19 19.53 -8.91
C GLY A 148 -3.57 20.94 -9.02
N ALA A 149 -2.25 21.07 -9.09
CA ALA A 149 -1.57 22.37 -9.18
C ALA A 149 -1.37 22.83 -10.63
N ASP A 150 -1.70 24.08 -10.93
CA ASP A 150 -1.36 24.73 -12.20
C ASP A 150 0.06 25.32 -12.14
N LEU A 151 1.05 24.57 -12.64
CA LEU A 151 2.46 24.98 -12.61
C LEU A 151 2.82 26.07 -13.63
N SER A 152 1.85 26.73 -14.28
CA SER A 152 2.04 27.99 -14.99
C SER A 152 1.84 29.22 -14.09
N ASN A 153 1.24 29.04 -12.91
CA ASN A 153 0.90 30.11 -11.98
C ASN A 153 1.89 30.17 -10.79
N ASP A 154 2.55 31.31 -10.58
CA ASP A 154 3.52 31.51 -9.48
C ASP A 154 2.95 31.18 -8.09
N ARG A 155 1.68 31.48 -7.86
CA ARG A 155 1.00 31.22 -6.59
C ARG A 155 0.82 29.73 -6.33
N GLU A 156 0.49 28.97 -7.38
CA GLU A 156 0.37 27.51 -7.33
C GLU A 156 1.73 26.82 -7.19
N ILE A 157 2.75 27.31 -7.89
CA ILE A 157 4.15 26.89 -7.73
C ILE A 157 4.59 27.06 -6.28
N ARG A 158 4.41 28.26 -5.72
CA ARG A 158 4.78 28.59 -4.33
C ARG A 158 4.05 27.71 -3.33
N ARG A 159 2.75 27.47 -3.52
CA ARG A 159 1.95 26.54 -2.72
C ARG A 159 2.41 25.09 -2.84
N ALA A 160 2.70 24.60 -4.04
CA ALA A 160 3.19 23.25 -4.26
C ALA A 160 4.53 23.06 -3.53
N LEU A 161 5.48 24.00 -3.68
CA LEU A 161 6.75 23.97 -2.96
C LEU A 161 6.56 24.06 -1.44
N ALA A 162 5.59 24.84 -0.93
CA ALA A 162 5.26 24.88 0.50
C ALA A 162 4.77 23.51 1.04
N LYS A 163 4.03 22.73 0.24
CA LYS A 163 3.69 21.33 0.62
C LYS A 163 4.94 20.45 0.73
N VAL A 164 5.89 20.55 -0.22
CA VAL A 164 7.14 19.78 -0.19
C VAL A 164 8.02 20.19 1.00
N ARG A 165 8.18 21.51 1.24
CA ARG A 165 8.87 22.05 2.42
C ARG A 165 8.24 21.56 3.72
N LEU A 166 6.91 21.64 3.85
CA LEU A 166 6.21 21.10 5.02
C LEU A 166 6.51 19.61 5.24
N ARG A 167 6.55 18.80 4.19
CA ARG A 167 6.87 17.38 4.31
C ARG A 167 8.32 17.17 4.77
N ALA A 168 9.27 17.94 4.24
CA ALA A 168 10.67 17.96 4.67
C ALA A 168 10.84 18.33 6.15
N GLU A 169 10.23 19.45 6.55
CA GLU A 169 10.27 19.97 7.92
C GLU A 169 9.63 19.00 8.91
N ASN A 170 8.54 18.29 8.53
CA ASN A 170 7.97 17.22 9.36
C ASN A 170 8.94 16.04 9.54
N LEU A 171 9.67 15.64 8.50
CA LEU A 171 10.66 14.57 8.59
C LEU A 171 11.84 14.96 9.50
N LEU A 172 12.32 16.21 9.41
CA LEU A 172 13.33 16.73 10.33
C LEU A 172 12.79 16.92 11.74
N ALA A 173 11.54 17.39 11.92
CA ALA A 173 10.91 17.56 13.23
C ALA A 173 10.83 16.25 14.02
N ASN A 174 10.52 15.13 13.36
CA ASN A 174 10.57 13.80 13.95
C ASN A 174 11.98 13.43 14.44
N LYS A 175 13.01 13.76 13.65
CA LYS A 175 14.42 13.54 14.01
C LYS A 175 14.83 14.41 15.20
N ILE A 176 14.51 15.72 15.19
CA ILE A 176 14.77 16.64 16.30
C ILE A 176 14.04 16.20 17.58
N GLN A 177 12.78 15.76 17.50
CA GLN A 177 12.06 15.18 18.64
C GLN A 177 12.75 13.92 19.18
N GLY A 178 13.24 13.04 18.30
CA GLY A 178 14.03 11.86 18.67
C GLY A 178 15.28 12.25 19.45
N ALA A 179 16.08 13.17 18.89
CA ALA A 179 17.31 13.67 19.48
C ALA A 179 17.07 14.38 20.82
N LEU A 180 16.05 15.24 20.94
CA LEU A 180 15.63 15.89 22.19
C LEU A 180 15.31 14.86 23.30
N ARG A 181 14.54 13.81 22.98
CA ARG A 181 14.23 12.73 23.93
C ARG A 181 15.46 11.91 24.31
N ALA A 182 16.43 11.76 23.41
CA ALA A 182 17.68 11.07 23.70
C ALA A 182 18.59 11.91 24.62
N TYR A 183 18.73 13.21 24.33
CA TYR A 183 19.45 14.18 25.15
C TYR A 183 18.89 14.24 26.58
N LEU A 184 17.58 14.46 26.73
CA LEU A 184 16.94 14.60 28.05
C LEU A 184 17.12 13.37 28.96
N ARG A 185 17.24 12.16 28.40
CA ARG A 185 17.48 10.93 29.18
C ARG A 185 18.87 10.89 29.83
N VAL A 186 19.86 11.57 29.27
CA VAL A 186 21.25 11.57 29.79
C VAL A 186 21.66 12.90 30.44
N HIS A 187 20.87 13.97 30.24
CA HIS A 187 21.07 15.29 30.84
C HIS A 187 20.08 15.64 31.98
N ASP A 188 19.52 14.63 32.65
CA ASP A 188 18.54 14.76 33.77
C ASP A 188 17.37 15.72 33.42
N ASP A 189 16.74 15.52 32.26
CA ASP A 189 15.63 16.35 31.79
C ASP A 189 15.95 17.85 31.61
N THR A 190 17.24 18.23 31.60
CA THR A 190 17.69 19.59 31.26
C THR A 190 17.68 19.77 29.74
N LEU A 191 17.02 20.80 29.23
CA LEU A 191 17.05 21.18 27.82
C LEU A 191 18.46 21.66 27.40
N PRO A 192 18.89 21.41 26.16
CA PRO A 192 20.14 21.97 25.64
C PRO A 192 20.05 23.51 25.56
N LEU A 193 21.19 24.19 25.65
CA LEU A 193 21.30 25.64 25.42
C LEU A 193 21.36 25.96 23.92
N HIS A 194 21.96 25.06 23.14
CA HIS A 194 22.19 25.20 21.72
C HIS A 194 21.74 23.94 20.97
N LEU A 195 21.12 24.11 19.80
CA LEU A 195 20.51 22.99 19.08
C LEU A 195 21.54 21.99 18.54
N ASN A 196 22.78 22.42 18.32
CA ASN A 196 23.91 21.57 17.92
C ASN A 196 24.33 20.56 19.01
N GLU A 197 23.97 20.76 20.29
CA GLU A 197 24.16 19.76 21.34
C GLU A 197 23.35 18.48 21.08
N LEU A 198 22.35 18.54 20.19
CA LEU A 198 21.59 17.37 19.74
C LEU A 198 22.33 16.51 18.69
N LEU A 199 23.41 17.01 18.07
CA LEU A 199 24.12 16.32 16.97
C LEU A 199 24.52 14.86 17.29
N PRO A 200 25.06 14.53 18.48
CA PRO A 200 25.39 13.15 18.85
C PRO A 200 24.18 12.21 19.01
N HIS A 201 22.96 12.74 18.97
CA HIS A 201 21.71 12.00 19.20
C HIS A 201 20.86 11.79 17.94
N PHE A 202 21.35 12.19 16.76
CA PHE A 202 20.70 11.87 15.48
C PHE A 202 21.18 10.53 14.92
N ASP A 203 20.22 9.71 14.52
CA ASP A 203 20.46 8.46 13.79
C ASP A 203 19.56 8.42 12.53
N PRO A 204 20.13 8.31 11.31
CA PRO A 204 21.55 8.55 10.99
C PRO A 204 22.00 9.98 11.34
N PRO A 205 23.33 10.24 11.40
CA PRO A 205 23.88 11.58 11.64
C PRO A 205 23.28 12.63 10.71
N LEU A 206 23.06 13.84 11.26
CA LEU A 206 22.51 14.98 10.55
C LEU A 206 23.64 15.96 10.17
N ASP A 207 23.53 16.57 8.99
CA ASP A 207 24.35 17.74 8.64
C ASP A 207 24.05 18.90 9.61
N PRO A 208 25.06 19.46 10.31
CA PRO A 208 24.86 20.54 11.27
C PRO A 208 24.14 21.77 10.71
N THR A 209 24.36 22.09 9.42
CA THR A 209 23.80 23.30 8.79
C THR A 209 22.28 23.28 8.70
N TRP A 210 21.66 22.10 8.79
CA TRP A 210 20.19 21.98 8.78
C TRP A 210 19.58 22.49 10.08
N LEU A 211 20.34 22.48 11.19
CA LEU A 211 19.89 23.00 12.47
C LEU A 211 19.96 24.54 12.51
N ASP A 212 20.67 25.19 11.59
CA ASP A 212 20.78 26.66 11.55
C ASP A 212 19.44 27.34 11.26
N ARG A 213 18.47 26.65 10.65
CA ARG A 213 17.11 27.14 10.42
C ARG A 213 16.24 27.16 11.68
N TYR A 214 16.69 26.54 12.77
CA TYR A 214 15.92 26.35 14.00
C TYR A 214 16.60 26.99 15.21
N THR A 215 15.82 27.29 16.24
CA THR A 215 16.32 27.80 17.51
C THR A 215 15.67 27.12 18.70
N MET A 216 16.43 26.93 19.77
CA MET A 216 15.86 26.71 21.10
C MET A 216 15.02 27.94 21.48
N GLN A 217 13.82 27.70 22.00
CA GLN A 217 12.95 28.74 22.56
C GLN A 217 12.81 28.62 24.08
N ALA A 218 13.04 27.43 24.65
CA ALA A 218 13.02 27.17 26.08
C ALA A 218 14.38 26.62 26.57
N THR A 219 14.67 26.86 27.85
CA THR A 219 15.88 26.42 28.56
C THR A 219 15.48 25.92 29.95
N GLY A 220 16.42 25.27 30.67
CA GLY A 220 16.16 24.69 32.00
C GLY A 220 15.51 23.30 31.92
N LYS A 221 14.86 22.86 33.00
CA LYS A 221 14.23 21.53 33.06
C LYS A 221 12.97 21.46 32.19
N PHE A 222 12.87 20.48 31.30
CA PHE A 222 11.71 20.31 30.43
C PHE A 222 10.41 20.10 31.22
N ARG A 223 10.43 19.31 32.31
CA ARG A 223 9.26 19.13 33.19
C ARG A 223 8.72 20.45 33.77
N GLU A 224 9.57 21.47 33.93
CA GLU A 224 9.27 22.78 34.54
C GLU A 224 8.81 23.84 33.53
N THR A 225 8.87 23.60 32.21
CA THR A 225 8.45 24.58 31.18
C THR A 225 6.94 24.85 31.11
N ALA A 226 6.18 24.46 32.14
CA ALA A 226 4.73 24.58 32.24
C ALA A 226 4.22 26.01 32.52
N ASN A 227 5.08 26.92 32.96
CA ASN A 227 4.67 28.21 33.54
C ASN A 227 4.47 29.34 32.49
N GLY A 228 3.66 29.08 31.45
CA GLY A 228 3.13 30.12 30.56
C GLY A 228 3.44 29.98 29.06
N ARG A 229 4.28 29.01 28.66
CA ARG A 229 4.43 28.61 27.25
C ARG A 229 3.76 27.27 27.00
N SER A 230 3.33 27.05 25.75
CA SER A 230 2.94 25.70 25.32
C SER A 230 4.14 24.79 25.46
N LYS A 231 3.97 23.62 26.11
CA LYS A 231 5.04 22.60 26.21
C LYS A 231 5.50 22.07 24.84
N MET A 232 4.77 22.41 23.77
CA MET A 232 5.10 22.10 22.38
C MET A 232 6.15 23.05 21.77
N ASP A 233 6.40 24.23 22.36
CA ASP A 233 7.22 25.32 21.79
C ASP A 233 8.63 25.34 22.40
N ILE A 234 9.35 24.22 22.26
CA ILE A 234 10.73 24.07 22.78
C ILE A 234 11.75 24.43 21.71
N VAL A 235 11.52 23.99 20.48
CA VAL A 235 12.29 24.35 19.28
C VAL A 235 11.32 24.88 18.23
N GLY A 236 11.70 25.95 17.54
CA GLY A 236 10.93 26.47 16.41
C GLY A 236 11.83 27.03 15.31
N VAL A 237 11.24 27.18 14.12
CA VAL A 237 11.91 27.77 12.96
C VAL A 237 12.20 29.27 13.19
N LYS A 238 13.38 29.71 12.76
CA LYS A 238 13.79 31.13 12.76
C LYS A 238 13.04 31.88 11.67
N ASP A 239 13.31 31.51 10.42
CA ASP A 239 12.85 32.21 9.22
C ASP A 239 12.07 31.28 8.28
N LEU A 240 11.00 31.82 7.70
CA LEU A 240 10.15 31.14 6.73
C LEU A 240 10.48 31.62 5.32
N ILE A 241 10.38 30.72 4.35
CA ILE A 241 10.56 31.04 2.93
C ILE A 241 9.30 31.75 2.40
N ASP A 242 8.12 31.28 2.82
CA ASP A 242 6.84 31.73 2.29
C ASP A 242 5.77 31.80 3.39
N VAL A 243 5.63 32.95 4.05
CA VAL A 243 4.67 33.14 5.15
C VAL A 243 3.20 32.97 4.70
N GLU A 244 2.87 33.09 3.41
CA GLU A 244 1.51 32.89 2.89
C GLU A 244 1.12 31.40 2.87
N PHE A 245 2.05 30.53 2.45
CA PHE A 245 1.74 29.10 2.22
C PHE A 245 2.40 28.13 3.21
N ASP A 246 3.58 28.45 3.72
CA ASP A 246 4.32 27.61 4.66
C ASP A 246 3.54 27.41 5.98
N LYS A 247 4.00 26.44 6.77
CA LYS A 247 3.53 26.21 8.13
C LYS A 247 4.66 26.49 9.11
N VAL A 248 4.28 26.71 10.36
CA VAL A 248 5.21 26.78 11.49
C VAL A 248 5.09 25.47 12.23
N ILE A 249 6.21 24.75 12.34
CA ILE A 249 6.32 23.58 13.21
C ILE A 249 6.95 24.01 14.54
N GLN A 250 6.24 23.77 15.63
CA GLN A 250 6.74 23.85 17.01
C GLN A 250 7.07 22.44 17.47
N ILE A 251 8.31 22.21 17.89
CA ILE A 251 8.84 20.87 18.20
C ILE A 251 9.15 20.80 19.69
N SER A 252 8.80 19.66 20.31
CA SER A 252 9.10 19.33 21.70
C SER A 252 9.43 17.84 21.86
N PRO A 253 9.99 17.42 23.01
CA PRO A 253 10.14 16.00 23.34
C PRO A 253 8.83 15.21 23.27
N ALA A 254 7.70 15.84 23.64
CA ALA A 254 6.38 15.20 23.69
C ALA A 254 5.72 15.03 22.31
N GLY A 255 6.19 15.74 21.29
CA GLY A 255 5.58 15.80 19.96
C GLY A 255 5.83 17.14 19.30
N PHE A 256 5.27 17.33 18.11
CA PHE A 256 5.28 18.61 17.41
C PHE A 256 3.86 19.05 17.04
N ALA A 257 3.67 20.35 16.87
CA ALA A 257 2.43 20.96 16.46
C ALA A 257 2.66 21.82 15.21
N VAL A 258 1.70 21.81 14.29
CA VAL A 258 1.81 22.47 12.98
C VAL A 258 0.70 23.52 12.85
N TYR A 259 1.07 24.73 12.45
CA TYR A 259 0.14 25.87 12.35
C TYR A 259 0.32 26.61 11.01
N GLY A 260 -0.70 27.32 10.54
CA GLY A 260 -0.53 28.27 9.44
C GLY A 260 0.47 29.36 9.82
N ALA A 261 1.47 29.61 8.96
CA ALA A 261 2.46 30.65 9.22
C ALA A 261 1.81 32.03 9.35
N MET A 262 0.97 32.41 8.38
CA MET A 262 0.19 33.64 8.40
C MET A 262 -0.68 33.77 9.67
N ASP A 263 -1.37 32.70 10.09
CA ASP A 263 -2.21 32.72 11.30
C ASP A 263 -1.37 33.00 12.56
N GLN A 264 -0.24 32.31 12.72
CA GLN A 264 0.66 32.55 13.85
C GLN A 264 1.25 33.96 13.81
N ASN A 265 1.60 34.45 12.62
CA ASN A 265 2.15 35.78 12.43
C ASN A 265 1.14 36.88 12.82
N ILE A 266 -0.11 36.75 12.37
CA ILE A 266 -1.21 37.68 12.70
C ILE A 266 -1.58 37.60 14.18
N GLN A 267 -1.59 36.41 14.79
CA GLN A 267 -1.89 36.27 16.21
C GLN A 267 -0.76 36.81 17.10
N ALA A 268 0.51 36.63 16.71
CA ALA A 268 1.65 37.27 17.36
C ALA A 268 1.56 38.80 17.25
N ALA A 269 1.32 39.33 16.05
CA ALA A 269 1.17 40.75 15.80
C ALA A 269 -0.01 41.37 16.56
N ARG A 270 -1.15 40.66 16.64
CA ARG A 270 -2.30 41.08 17.44
C ARG A 270 -1.95 41.20 18.92
N ARG A 271 -1.21 40.24 19.49
CA ARG A 271 -0.76 40.30 20.90
C ARG A 271 0.21 41.46 21.14
N ALA A 272 1.16 41.68 20.23
CA ALA A 272 2.12 42.77 20.36
C ALA A 272 1.46 44.16 20.17
N PHE A 273 0.52 44.29 19.23
CA PHE A 273 -0.31 45.49 19.09
C PHE A 273 -1.11 45.76 20.37
N LEU A 274 -1.79 44.75 20.93
CA LEU A 274 -2.57 44.91 22.17
C LEU A 274 -1.69 45.26 23.39
N ALA A 275 -0.44 44.81 23.42
CA ALA A 275 0.50 45.20 24.47
C ALA A 275 0.92 46.68 24.37
N ALA A 276 0.99 47.23 23.15
CA ALA A 276 1.27 48.65 22.89
C ALA A 276 0.02 49.56 22.95
N HIS A 277 -1.15 49.01 22.64
CA HIS A 277 -2.44 49.71 22.52
C HIS A 277 -3.55 48.94 23.27
N PRO A 278 -3.60 48.94 24.61
CA PRO A 278 -4.44 48.03 25.39
C PRO A 278 -5.96 48.10 25.16
N ASN A 279 -6.45 49.25 24.67
CA ASN A 279 -7.88 49.49 24.45
C ASN A 279 -8.31 49.38 22.97
N ASP A 280 -7.34 49.32 22.05
CA ASP A 280 -7.60 49.32 20.61
C ASP A 280 -7.49 47.92 20.01
N ARG A 281 -8.06 47.74 18.81
CA ARG A 281 -7.89 46.50 18.04
C ARG A 281 -7.38 46.83 16.64
N PRO A 282 -6.40 46.07 16.10
CA PRO A 282 -5.92 46.29 14.75
C PRO A 282 -6.96 45.81 13.73
N THR A 283 -7.48 46.73 12.94
CA THR A 283 -8.54 46.52 11.93
C THR A 283 -8.04 46.62 10.49
N THR A 284 -6.85 47.17 10.28
CA THR A 284 -6.24 47.39 8.95
C THR A 284 -4.90 46.69 8.83
N ALA A 285 -4.52 46.28 7.60
CA ALA A 285 -3.23 45.62 7.36
C ALA A 285 -2.03 46.47 7.84
N ALA A 286 -2.06 47.79 7.60
CA ALA A 286 -1.02 48.72 8.04
C ALA A 286 -0.80 48.73 9.57
N GLN A 287 -1.83 48.47 10.38
CA GLN A 287 -1.69 48.37 11.84
C GLN A 287 -1.03 47.07 12.30
N TYR A 288 -1.06 46.00 11.49
CA TYR A 288 -0.38 44.74 11.81
C TYR A 288 1.10 44.75 11.40
N LEU A 289 1.46 45.43 10.29
CA LEU A 289 2.81 45.40 9.71
C LEU A 289 3.96 45.62 10.72
N PRO A 290 3.94 46.61 11.64
CA PRO A 290 5.04 46.85 12.57
C PRO A 290 5.23 45.75 13.62
N TYR A 291 4.24 44.86 13.77
CA TYR A 291 4.15 43.86 14.82
C TYR A 291 4.27 42.41 14.31
N LEU A 292 4.40 42.21 12.99
CA LEU A 292 4.60 40.88 12.41
C LEU A 292 5.97 40.31 12.83
N LYS A 293 5.99 39.03 13.21
CA LYS A 293 7.24 38.28 13.48
C LYS A 293 8.02 38.03 12.20
N TRP A 294 7.32 37.69 11.12
CA TRP A 294 7.90 37.44 9.80
C TRP A 294 7.36 38.46 8.78
N PRO A 295 8.19 38.98 7.87
CA PRO A 295 7.77 40.01 6.92
C PRO A 295 6.71 39.48 5.94
N VAL A 296 5.68 40.29 5.69
CA VAL A 296 4.62 40.05 4.71
C VAL A 296 4.30 41.38 4.02
N SER A 297 4.03 41.36 2.71
CA SER A 297 3.61 42.58 2.00
C SER A 297 2.21 43.02 2.44
N GLU A 298 1.95 44.32 2.46
CA GLU A 298 0.62 44.83 2.85
C GLU A 298 -0.50 44.27 1.96
N ALA A 299 -0.23 44.07 0.67
CA ALA A 299 -1.19 43.50 -0.27
C ALA A 299 -1.62 42.07 0.09
N VAL A 300 -0.66 41.19 0.43
CA VAL A 300 -0.95 39.81 0.86
C VAL A 300 -1.69 39.82 2.20
N LEU A 301 -1.24 40.64 3.16
CA LEU A 301 -1.89 40.75 4.47
C LEU A 301 -3.32 41.30 4.37
N ARG A 302 -3.56 42.29 3.51
CA ARG A 302 -4.88 42.85 3.23
C ARG A 302 -5.80 41.79 2.60
N ALA A 303 -5.31 41.05 1.61
CA ALA A 303 -6.07 39.94 1.00
C ALA A 303 -6.42 38.85 2.03
N TYR A 304 -5.51 38.54 2.95
CA TYR A 304 -5.75 37.57 4.03
C TYR A 304 -6.80 38.05 5.04
N LEU A 305 -6.72 39.32 5.48
CA LEU A 305 -7.61 39.89 6.49
C LEU A 305 -9.05 40.10 6.00
N HIS A 306 -9.27 40.33 4.70
CA HIS A 306 -10.61 40.43 4.12
C HIS A 306 -11.27 39.08 3.81
N ARG A 307 -10.59 37.97 4.09
CA ARG A 307 -11.13 36.64 3.85
C ARG A 307 -12.29 36.33 4.81
N PRO A 308 -13.44 35.80 4.34
CA PRO A 308 -14.47 35.31 5.25
C PRO A 308 -13.93 34.15 6.11
N ALA A 309 -14.25 34.18 7.41
CA ALA A 309 -13.77 33.20 8.36
C ALA A 309 -14.22 31.78 7.96
N GLY A 310 -13.28 30.83 7.92
CA GLY A 310 -13.56 29.42 7.62
C GLY A 310 -13.29 28.98 6.18
N THR A 311 -12.89 29.85 5.25
CA THR A 311 -12.44 29.40 3.92
C THR A 311 -11.02 28.81 4.02
N PRO A 312 -10.77 27.53 3.67
CA PRO A 312 -9.42 26.95 3.64
C PRO A 312 -8.59 27.61 2.52
N VAL A 313 -7.26 27.72 2.67
CA VAL A 313 -6.36 28.29 1.63
C VAL A 313 -6.59 27.55 0.30
N GLN A 314 -7.19 28.26 -0.65
CA GLN A 314 -7.51 27.83 -2.02
C GLN A 314 -6.53 28.44 -3.01
#